data_AF-A0A2E7HSB0-F1
#
_entry.id   AF-A0A2E7HSB0-F1
#
_cell.length_a   1.000
_cell.length_b   1.000
_cell.length_c   1.000
_cell.angle_alpha   90.00
_cell.angle_beta   90.00
_cell.angle_gamma   90.00
#
_symmetry.space_group_name_H-M   'P 1'
#
loop_
_entity.id
_entity.type
_entity.pdbx_description
1 polymer ?
#
loop_
_entity_poly.entity_id
_entity_poly.type
_entity_poly.pdbx_seq_one_letter_code
_entity_poly.pdbx_strand_id
1 'polypeptide(L)'
;MTTEISLQKPTAKGKKFKMVFFEKGGKTRTTHFGQKGASDFTRHRDKDRKARYLARHRVRENWDDPYSAGSLSRYVLWNKQTLSASVRDYARRFGFRVKR
;
A
#
# COMPACT_ATOMS: atom_id res chain seq x y z
N MET A 1 3.71 -20.28 7.83
CA MET A 1 2.28 -20.09 7.50
C MET A 1 2.07 -18.61 7.24
N THR A 2 1.56 -18.23 6.07
CA THR A 2 1.81 -16.91 5.46
C THR A 2 0.50 -16.14 5.30
N THR A 3 0.45 -14.87 5.74
CA THR A 3 -0.69 -13.97 5.50
C THR A 3 -0.82 -13.70 4.01
N GLU A 4 -2.03 -13.81 3.46
CA GLU A 4 -2.28 -13.46 2.07
C GLU A 4 -2.79 -12.03 1.94
N ILE A 5 -2.43 -11.35 0.86
CA ILE A 5 -2.89 -9.98 0.58
C ILE A 5 -3.56 -9.90 -0.79
N SER A 6 -4.61 -9.09 -0.89
CA SER A 6 -5.32 -8.80 -2.13
C SER A 6 -5.58 -7.30 -2.24
N LEU A 7 -5.07 -6.69 -3.31
CA LEU A 7 -5.35 -5.30 -3.65
C LEU A 7 -6.68 -5.22 -4.40
N GLN A 8 -7.63 -4.45 -3.88
CA GLN A 8 -8.98 -4.34 -4.44
C GLN A 8 -9.42 -2.88 -4.59
N LYS A 9 -10.54 -2.69 -5.32
CA LYS A 9 -11.22 -1.40 -5.43
C LYS A 9 -11.70 -0.93 -4.04
N PRO A 10 -11.64 0.37 -3.75
CA PRO A 10 -12.04 0.92 -2.46
C PRO A 10 -13.56 0.76 -2.28
N THR A 11 -14.00 0.31 -1.11
CA THR A 11 -15.42 0.36 -0.70
C THR A 11 -15.78 1.66 0.04
N ALA A 12 -14.79 2.37 0.57
CA ALA A 12 -14.98 3.65 1.26
C ALA A 12 -14.93 4.84 0.28
N LYS A 13 -15.85 5.81 0.47
CA LYS A 13 -15.91 7.04 -0.34
C LYS A 13 -14.62 7.86 -0.15
N GLY A 14 -14.03 8.32 -1.25
CA GLY A 14 -12.83 9.17 -1.24
C GLY A 14 -11.48 8.44 -1.14
N LYS A 15 -11.47 7.11 -0.94
CA LYS A 15 -10.23 6.31 -0.92
C LYS A 15 -9.89 5.79 -2.31
N LYS A 16 -8.60 5.53 -2.57
CA LYS A 16 -8.13 5.09 -3.90
C LYS A 16 -8.12 3.57 -4.05
N PHE A 17 -7.65 2.86 -3.02
CA PHE A 17 -7.58 1.40 -2.98
C PHE A 17 -7.89 0.89 -1.58
N LYS A 18 -8.15 -0.42 -1.49
CA LYS A 18 -8.13 -1.15 -0.22
C LYS A 18 -7.21 -2.36 -0.34
N MET A 19 -6.47 -2.66 0.71
CA MET A 19 -5.73 -3.90 0.86
C MET A 19 -6.49 -4.80 1.81
N VAL A 20 -6.77 -6.02 1.37
CA VAL A 20 -7.39 -7.06 2.18
C VAL A 20 -6.31 -8.03 2.61
N PHE A 21 -6.18 -8.24 3.92
CA PHE A 21 -5.24 -9.16 4.54
C PHE A 21 -6.02 -10.37 5.06
N PHE A 22 -5.70 -11.55 4.55
CA PHE A 22 -6.25 -12.81 5.00
C PHE A 22 -5.27 -13.44 6.00
N GLU A 23 -5.58 -13.27 7.28
CA GLU A 23 -4.78 -13.80 8.37
C GLU A 23 -5.15 -15.26 8.68
N LYS A 24 -4.26 -15.93 9.40
CA LYS A 24 -4.51 -17.29 9.88
C LYS A 24 -5.66 -17.29 10.87
N GLY A 25 -6.54 -18.29 10.75
CA GLY A 25 -7.73 -18.42 11.59
C GLY A 25 -8.96 -17.70 11.04
N GLY A 26 -8.98 -17.36 9.75
CA GLY A 26 -10.16 -16.80 9.06
C GLY A 26 -10.38 -15.31 9.31
N LYS A 27 -9.53 -14.67 10.11
CA LYS A 27 -9.58 -13.22 10.33
C LYS A 27 -9.19 -12.49 9.06
N THR A 28 -10.02 -11.54 8.64
CA THR A 28 -9.76 -10.69 7.49
C THR A 28 -9.64 -9.25 7.96
N ARG A 29 -8.50 -8.61 7.72
CA ARG A 29 -8.33 -7.17 7.94
C ARG A 29 -8.41 -6.44 6.61
N THR A 30 -9.01 -5.26 6.61
CA THR A 30 -9.06 -4.41 5.42
C THR A 30 -8.57 -3.03 5.78
N THR A 31 -7.59 -2.53 5.04
CA THR A 31 -7.08 -1.18 5.19
C THR A 31 -7.32 -0.39 3.92
N HIS A 32 -7.98 0.75 4.05
CA HIS A 32 -8.20 1.69 2.96
C HIS A 32 -7.09 2.73 2.90
N PHE A 33 -6.55 2.97 1.71
CA PHE A 33 -5.40 3.87 1.55
C PHE A 33 -5.44 4.62 0.22
N GLY A 34 -4.65 5.70 0.16
CA GLY A 34 -4.65 6.67 -0.94
C GLY A 34 -5.94 7.49 -1.02
N GLN A 35 -5.86 8.62 -1.72
CA GLN A 35 -6.99 9.51 -1.98
C GLN A 35 -7.45 9.36 -3.43
N LYS A 36 -8.77 9.24 -3.64
CA LYS A 36 -9.36 9.18 -4.98
C LYS A 36 -9.01 10.46 -5.76
N GLY A 37 -8.54 10.30 -7.00
CA GLY A 37 -8.12 11.43 -7.84
C GLY A 37 -6.68 11.90 -7.62
N ALA A 38 -6.02 11.49 -6.53
CA ALA A 38 -4.63 11.86 -6.28
C ALA A 38 -3.67 11.25 -7.33
N SER A 39 -2.67 12.05 -7.69
CA SER A 39 -1.55 11.62 -8.52
C SER A 39 -0.44 11.07 -7.64
N ASP A 40 -0.12 9.79 -7.86
CA ASP A 40 0.93 9.06 -7.14
C ASP A 40 2.09 8.72 -8.09
N PHE A 41 3.19 8.22 -7.53
CA PHE A 41 4.38 7.84 -8.29
C PHE A 41 4.09 6.85 -9.43
N THR A 42 3.10 5.98 -9.24
CA THR A 42 2.63 5.03 -10.27
C THR A 42 2.04 5.69 -11.52
N ARG A 43 1.66 6.98 -11.46
CA ARG A 43 1.14 7.76 -12.61
C ARG A 43 2.18 8.68 -13.21
N HIS A 44 2.86 9.48 -12.40
CA HIS A 44 3.75 10.55 -12.90
C HIS A 44 5.22 10.14 -13.00
N ARG A 45 5.66 9.11 -12.28
CA ARG A 45 7.05 8.58 -12.25
C ARG A 45 8.16 9.60 -11.88
N ASP A 46 7.79 10.83 -11.57
CA ASP A 46 8.64 11.88 -11.00
C ASP A 46 9.24 11.45 -9.63
N LYS A 47 10.57 11.36 -9.59
CA LYS A 47 11.35 10.93 -8.42
C LYS A 47 11.43 12.00 -7.34
N ASP A 48 11.39 13.28 -7.69
CA ASP A 48 11.49 14.40 -6.75
C ASP A 48 10.20 14.58 -5.97
N ARG A 49 9.05 14.37 -6.63
CA ARG A 49 7.75 14.30 -5.94
C ARG A 49 7.70 13.15 -4.94
N LYS A 50 8.28 12.00 -5.28
CA LYS A 50 8.40 10.86 -4.37
C LYS A 50 9.27 11.23 -3.16
N ALA A 51 10.44 11.83 -3.38
CA ALA A 51 11.32 12.26 -2.29
C ALA A 51 10.59 13.23 -1.33
N ARG A 52 9.89 14.23 -1.88
CA ARG A 52 9.09 15.18 -1.08
C ARG A 52 7.95 14.50 -0.32
N TYR A 53 7.24 13.56 -0.93
CA TYR A 53 6.18 12.82 -0.25
C TYR A 53 6.74 12.02 0.94
N LEU A 54 7.84 11.31 0.72
CA LEU A 54 8.52 10.52 1.75
C LEU A 54 9.03 11.42 2.88
N ALA A 55 9.65 12.55 2.58
CA ALA A 55 10.15 13.48 3.60
C ALA A 55 9.02 13.99 4.52
N ARG A 56 7.87 14.34 3.94
CA ARG A 56 6.71 14.82 4.72
C ARG A 56 6.08 13.74 5.60
N HIS A 57 6.01 12.49 5.12
CA HIS A 57 5.31 11.42 5.81
C HIS A 57 6.21 10.63 6.77
N ARG A 58 7.54 10.66 6.59
CA ARG A 58 8.51 9.98 7.47
C ARG A 58 8.34 10.33 8.94
N VAL A 59 7.94 11.58 9.24
CA VAL A 59 7.87 12.10 10.60
C VAL A 59 6.56 11.74 11.32
N ARG A 60 5.52 11.36 10.57
CA ARG A 60 4.14 11.19 11.09
C ARG A 60 3.57 9.79 10.88
N GLU A 61 4.17 8.98 10.00
CA GLU A 61 3.67 7.65 9.67
C GLU A 61 4.60 6.56 10.20
N ASN A 62 4.00 5.54 10.81
CA ASN A 62 4.71 4.30 11.09
C ASN A 62 4.74 3.43 9.83
N TRP A 63 5.90 3.43 9.17
CA TRP A 63 6.16 2.63 7.97
C TRP A 63 6.56 1.18 8.25
N ASP A 64 6.69 0.80 9.51
CA ASP A 64 7.04 -0.56 9.92
C ASP A 64 5.79 -1.40 10.24
N ASP A 65 4.64 -0.75 10.44
CA ASP A 65 3.35 -1.44 10.55
C ASP A 65 2.79 -1.77 9.16
N PRO A 66 2.76 -3.04 8.70
CA PRO A 66 2.21 -3.41 7.40
C PRO A 66 0.72 -3.06 7.28
N TYR A 67 -0.04 -3.11 8.36
CA TYR A 67 -1.50 -2.93 8.28
C TYR A 67 -1.88 -1.45 8.18
N SER A 68 -0.94 -0.53 8.36
CA SER A 68 -1.18 0.91 8.35
C SER A 68 -1.42 1.46 6.94
N ALA A 69 -2.29 2.48 6.84
CA ALA A 69 -2.52 3.18 5.59
C ALA A 69 -1.26 3.92 5.08
N GLY A 70 -0.36 4.30 5.99
CA GLY A 70 0.91 4.96 5.66
C GLY A 70 1.90 4.01 4.98
N SER A 71 2.09 2.82 5.54
CA SER A 71 2.90 1.75 4.93
C SER A 71 2.37 1.37 3.55
N LEU A 72 1.06 1.18 3.42
CA LEU A 72 0.44 0.88 2.13
C LEU A 72 0.64 2.03 1.13
N SER A 73 0.46 3.28 1.55
CA SER A 73 0.67 4.43 0.66
C SER A 73 2.14 4.52 0.22
N ARG A 74 3.10 4.41 1.15
CA ARG A 74 4.52 4.41 0.83
C ARG A 74 4.91 3.28 -0.12
N TYR A 75 4.62 2.04 0.27
CA TYR A 75 5.15 0.85 -0.40
C TYR A 75 4.33 0.39 -1.60
N VAL A 76 3.05 0.76 -1.68
CA VAL A 76 2.17 0.40 -2.80
C VAL A 76 2.05 1.55 -3.81
N LEU A 77 1.84 2.79 -3.35
CA LEU A 77 1.61 3.95 -4.23
C LEU A 77 2.89 4.74 -4.56
N TRP A 78 3.85 4.80 -3.63
CA TRP A 78 5.05 5.63 -3.74
C TRP A 78 6.36 4.83 -3.86
N ASN A 79 6.30 3.54 -4.19
CA ASN A 79 7.47 2.65 -4.23
C ASN A 79 8.02 2.45 -5.66
N LYS A 80 7.37 1.59 -6.44
CA LYS A 80 7.76 1.22 -7.81
C LYS A 80 6.85 1.92 -8.83
N GLN A 81 7.28 1.89 -10.09
CA GLN A 81 6.56 2.54 -11.20
C GLN A 81 5.20 1.89 -11.51
N THR A 82 4.99 0.63 -11.13
CA THR A 82 3.73 -0.08 -11.36
C THR A 82 3.15 -0.61 -10.04
N LEU A 83 1.82 -0.59 -9.92
CA LEU A 83 1.12 -1.10 -8.74
C LEU A 83 1.45 -2.57 -8.47
N SER A 84 1.49 -3.41 -9.51
CA SER A 84 1.79 -4.84 -9.35
C SER A 84 3.20 -5.09 -8.84
N ALA A 85 4.20 -4.33 -9.32
CA ALA A 85 5.56 -4.43 -8.80
C ALA A 85 5.64 -3.95 -7.35
N SER A 86 4.97 -2.84 -7.02
CA SER A 86 4.91 -2.32 -5.66
C SER A 86 4.24 -3.29 -4.68
N VAL A 87 3.13 -3.94 -5.07
CA VAL A 87 2.43 -4.95 -4.25
C VAL A 87 3.31 -6.18 -4.02
N ARG A 88 4.04 -6.66 -5.04
CA ARG A 88 4.97 -7.78 -4.87
C ARG A 88 6.15 -7.43 -3.97
N ASP A 89 6.70 -6.22 -4.09
CA ASP A 89 7.78 -5.72 -3.23
C ASP A 89 7.30 -5.59 -1.78
N TYR A 90 6.10 -5.04 -1.58
CA TYR A 90 5.44 -4.96 -0.29
C TYR A 90 5.21 -6.34 0.34
N ALA A 91 4.67 -7.29 -0.43
CA ALA A 91 4.46 -8.65 0.03
C ALA A 91 5.78 -9.31 0.46
N ARG A 92 6.85 -9.16 -0.33
CA ARG A 92 8.17 -9.68 0.00
C ARG A 92 8.73 -9.05 1.28
N ARG A 93 8.59 -7.73 1.43
CA ARG A 93 9.10 -6.97 2.59
C ARG A 93 8.50 -7.43 3.91
N PHE A 94 7.22 -7.74 3.93
CA PHE A 94 6.48 -8.12 5.13
C PHE A 94 6.19 -9.63 5.24
N GLY A 95 6.77 -10.44 4.34
CA GLY A 95 6.59 -11.89 4.35
C GLY A 95 5.15 -12.34 4.06
N PHE A 96 4.42 -11.61 3.20
CA PHE A 96 3.07 -11.94 2.76
C PHE A 96 3.04 -12.66 1.42
N ARG A 97 1.93 -13.33 1.13
CA ARG A 97 1.65 -13.96 -0.17
C ARG A 97 0.65 -13.11 -0.94
N VAL A 98 0.95 -12.77 -2.18
CA VAL A 98 -0.05 -12.09 -3.03
C VAL A 98 -1.07 -13.12 -3.49
N LYS A 99 -2.34 -12.90 -3.13
CA LYS A 99 -3.45 -13.70 -3.62
C LYS A 99 -3.68 -13.35 -5.09
N ARG A 100 -3.61 -14.36 -5.96
CA ARG A 100 -3.85 -14.22 -7.40
C ARG A 100 -5.34 -14.03 -7.68
#